data_AF-A0A174R0X1-F1
#
_entry.id   AF-A0A174R0X1-F1
#
_cell.length_a   1.000
_cell.length_b   1.000
_cell.length_c   1.000
_cell.angle_alpha   90.00
_cell.angle_beta   90.00
_cell.angle_gamma   90.00
#
_symmetry.space_group_name_H-M   'P 1'
#
loop_
_entity.id
_entity.type
_entity.pdbx_description
1 polymer ?
#
loop_
_entity_poly.entity_id
_entity_poly.type
_entity_poly.pdbx_seq_one_letter_code
_entity_poly.pdbx_strand_id
1 'polypeptide(L)'
;MEQDEKFENQLNLALDLSEEEREKSKDLDAGYDKETDQWEIIFRYAGTLDTIRWSDTTRIEPLSMGYAIAYIKEDELEAFGANEQVIYIEKPKNLLLSRQPSIAASCMLSVKNPPLSLTGRGVFVAVIDTGIDIFHPDFIDENGDTKIYALWDQTVKGSPPKPFLNGNLYTKEEINKVLHSESERYDFRSRDRSGHGTHVASICAGINGVAPEAELIVVKLGDTREQGFPRTTQLMTALQYVINEASQAGRPVAVNISYGHNYGDHRGNSLLERFISQIAQQWKCTICIGTGNEGNSGKHKQGKLIKEEQKILLDIAPFEQNLNLQIWKDFVDELRIQLESPSGISYEITDKQGKSQYAYGNTIVFVYNGYPTPYNVRQEIFLSFIVQEGNHIESGQWNLTLIPRNIRNGEYQMWLPVSLGSNQETRFLEPDKEFTLTIPSTAEKVISAGAYDVRYQSYADFSGRGDQRYGVKKPDLVAPGVGILAAAPGGGENSLSGTSMATPFVTGAAALLMEWGIIRKNDPYLYGERIKAYFHKGARKMNGFLDYPNNEIGYGKLCVAASLYN
;
A
#
# COMPACT_ATOMS: atom_id res chain seq x y z
N MET A 1 -38.36 -20.61 23.25
CA MET A 1 -37.90 -21.42 24.41
C MET A 1 -37.94 -20.60 25.70
N GLU A 2 -37.99 -21.22 26.89
CA GLU A 2 -37.55 -20.50 28.12
C GLU A 2 -36.08 -20.09 27.92
N GLN A 3 -35.74 -18.83 28.16
CA GLN A 3 -34.39 -18.30 27.90
C GLN A 3 -33.39 -18.97 28.85
N ASP A 4 -32.72 -20.02 28.38
CA ASP A 4 -31.59 -20.63 29.08
C ASP A 4 -30.36 -19.73 28.91
N GLU A 5 -29.88 -19.18 30.03
CA GLU A 5 -28.69 -18.32 30.10
C GLU A 5 -27.40 -19.03 29.64
N LYS A 6 -27.43 -20.36 29.44
CA LYS A 6 -26.33 -21.14 28.85
C LYS A 6 -26.12 -20.91 27.36
N PHE A 7 -27.14 -20.44 26.64
CA PHE A 7 -27.05 -20.18 25.19
C PHE A 7 -26.83 -18.70 24.93
N GLU A 8 -25.92 -18.40 23.99
CA GLU A 8 -25.73 -17.03 23.54
C GLU A 8 -27.01 -16.43 22.97
N ASN A 9 -27.27 -15.15 23.27
CA ASN A 9 -28.43 -14.40 22.75
C ASN A 9 -28.57 -14.44 21.22
N GLN A 10 -27.46 -14.45 20.47
CA GLN A 10 -27.52 -14.53 19.01
C GLN A 10 -27.97 -15.92 18.53
N LEU A 11 -27.55 -16.98 19.23
CA LEU A 11 -28.00 -18.33 18.95
C LEU A 11 -29.48 -18.49 19.33
N ASN A 12 -29.88 -18.04 20.52
CA ASN A 12 -31.30 -18.05 20.94
C ASN A 12 -32.21 -17.32 19.93
N LEU A 13 -31.81 -16.12 19.49
CA LEU A 13 -32.56 -15.39 18.47
C LEU A 13 -32.58 -16.12 17.12
N ALA A 14 -31.48 -16.77 16.73
CA ALA A 14 -31.43 -17.52 15.48
C ALA A 14 -32.32 -18.77 15.49
N LEU A 15 -32.47 -19.43 16.64
CA LEU A 15 -33.35 -20.58 16.87
C LEU A 15 -34.84 -20.19 16.97
N ASP A 16 -35.13 -18.99 17.46
CA ASP A 16 -36.52 -18.49 17.58
C ASP A 16 -37.08 -17.95 16.25
N LEU A 17 -36.24 -17.72 15.24
CA LEU A 17 -36.65 -17.20 13.92
C LEU A 17 -36.98 -18.32 12.93
N SER A 18 -37.85 -18.04 11.96
CA SER A 18 -38.02 -18.94 10.81
C SER A 18 -36.78 -18.96 9.92
N GLU A 19 -36.57 -20.06 9.17
CA GLU A 19 -35.46 -20.19 8.23
C GLU A 19 -35.40 -19.00 7.25
N GLU A 20 -36.54 -18.58 6.70
CA GLU A 20 -36.63 -17.44 5.75
C GLU A 20 -36.23 -16.11 6.40
N GLU A 21 -36.48 -15.93 7.70
CA GLU A 21 -36.08 -14.72 8.44
C GLU A 21 -34.60 -14.75 8.82
N ARG A 22 -34.09 -15.93 9.20
CA ARG A 22 -32.68 -16.14 9.53
C ARG A 22 -31.78 -15.94 8.32
N GLU A 23 -32.15 -16.47 7.15
CA GLU A 23 -31.42 -16.32 5.89
C GLU A 23 -31.22 -14.85 5.46
N LYS A 24 -32.12 -13.95 5.86
CA LYS A 24 -32.01 -12.51 5.57
C LYS A 24 -30.88 -11.83 6.37
N SER A 25 -30.36 -12.50 7.39
CA SER A 25 -29.24 -12.02 8.21
C SER A 25 -28.09 -13.03 8.19
N LYS A 26 -27.04 -12.71 7.42
CA LYS A 26 -25.81 -13.54 7.38
C LYS A 26 -25.24 -13.80 8.77
N ASP A 27 -25.40 -12.85 9.70
CA ASP A 27 -24.90 -12.99 11.06
C ASP A 27 -25.72 -13.97 11.89
N LEU A 28 -27.04 -14.08 11.67
CA LEU A 28 -27.89 -15.04 12.38
C LEU A 28 -27.84 -16.44 11.74
N ASP A 29 -27.66 -16.52 10.42
CA ASP A 29 -27.51 -17.80 9.70
C ASP A 29 -26.12 -18.44 9.86
N ALA A 30 -25.13 -17.67 10.32
CA ALA A 30 -23.77 -18.18 10.52
C ALA A 30 -23.74 -19.31 11.54
N GLY A 31 -23.23 -20.46 11.10
CA GLY A 31 -23.15 -21.70 11.86
C GLY A 31 -24.18 -22.75 11.43
N TYR A 32 -25.21 -22.42 10.66
CA TYR A 32 -26.17 -23.41 10.20
C TYR A 32 -25.83 -23.93 8.80
N ASP A 33 -25.79 -25.25 8.63
CA ASP A 33 -25.57 -25.94 7.37
C ASP A 33 -26.89 -26.57 6.87
N LYS A 34 -27.39 -26.05 5.75
CA LYS A 34 -28.64 -26.50 5.12
C LYS A 34 -28.55 -27.89 4.49
N GLU A 35 -27.36 -28.31 4.07
CA GLU A 35 -27.19 -29.62 3.42
C GLU A 35 -27.25 -30.75 4.46
N THR A 36 -26.72 -30.49 5.65
CA THR A 36 -26.65 -31.47 6.74
C THR A 36 -27.74 -31.29 7.80
N ASP A 37 -28.47 -30.17 7.78
CA ASP A 37 -29.47 -29.77 8.79
C ASP A 37 -28.85 -29.76 10.20
N GLN A 38 -27.68 -29.15 10.31
CA GLN A 38 -26.89 -29.08 11.54
C GLN A 38 -26.41 -27.66 11.83
N TRP A 39 -26.36 -27.35 13.12
CA TRP A 39 -25.66 -26.21 13.68
C TRP A 39 -24.23 -26.60 14.05
N GLU A 40 -23.27 -25.88 13.50
CA GLU A 40 -21.94 -25.69 14.08
C GLU A 40 -22.07 -24.75 15.29
N ILE A 41 -21.65 -25.22 16.46
CA ILE A 41 -21.62 -24.44 17.71
C ILE A 41 -20.27 -24.58 18.40
N ILE A 42 -19.87 -23.54 19.11
CA ILE A 42 -18.73 -23.54 20.03
C ILE A 42 -19.29 -23.72 21.43
N PHE A 43 -18.78 -24.69 22.18
CA PHE A 43 -19.18 -24.86 23.57
C PHE A 43 -17.98 -24.99 24.50
N ARG A 44 -18.15 -24.46 25.71
CA ARG A 44 -17.22 -24.62 26.82
C ARG A 44 -17.71 -25.72 27.74
N TYR A 45 -16.82 -26.61 28.15
CA TYR A 45 -17.15 -27.71 29.06
C TYR A 45 -16.15 -27.87 30.20
N ALA A 46 -16.60 -28.50 31.29
CA ALA A 46 -15.79 -28.89 32.43
C ALA A 46 -15.54 -30.40 32.42
N GLY A 47 -14.30 -30.82 32.74
CA GLY A 47 -13.92 -32.23 32.81
C GLY A 47 -13.48 -32.80 31.46
N THR A 48 -13.87 -34.04 31.17
CA THR A 48 -13.55 -34.75 29.92
C THR A 48 -14.79 -34.91 29.05
N LEU A 49 -14.60 -34.86 27.73
CA LEU A 49 -15.72 -34.98 26.78
C LEU A 49 -16.48 -36.31 26.94
N ASP A 50 -15.81 -37.40 27.31
CA ASP A 50 -16.44 -38.71 27.54
C ASP A 50 -17.58 -38.70 28.58
N THR A 51 -17.69 -37.64 29.38
CA THR A 51 -18.72 -37.48 30.41
C THR A 51 -19.96 -36.73 29.94
N ILE A 52 -19.93 -36.13 28.74
CA ILE A 52 -21.04 -35.40 28.13
C ILE A 52 -21.82 -36.37 27.26
N ARG A 53 -23.16 -36.33 27.35
CA ARG A 53 -24.03 -37.15 26.50
C ARG A 53 -24.39 -36.37 25.24
N TRP A 54 -24.10 -36.95 24.08
CA TRP A 54 -24.51 -36.46 22.78
C TRP A 54 -25.01 -37.62 21.91
N SER A 55 -25.75 -37.30 20.84
CA SER A 55 -26.31 -38.28 19.90
C SER A 55 -25.24 -38.85 18.97
N ASP A 56 -25.49 -40.03 18.39
CA ASP A 56 -24.59 -40.61 17.38
C ASP A 56 -24.49 -39.76 16.10
N THR A 57 -25.43 -38.83 15.91
CA THR A 57 -25.49 -37.84 14.82
C THR A 57 -24.69 -36.58 15.10
N THR A 58 -24.30 -36.34 16.35
CA THR A 58 -23.47 -35.19 16.74
C THR A 58 -21.99 -35.48 16.52
N ARG A 59 -21.31 -34.62 15.76
CA ARG A 59 -19.85 -34.68 15.62
C ARG A 59 -19.20 -33.63 16.51
N ILE A 60 -18.21 -34.04 17.29
CA ILE A 60 -17.47 -33.12 18.17
C ILE A 60 -16.01 -33.04 17.76
N GLU A 61 -15.51 -31.82 17.65
CA GLU A 61 -14.10 -31.51 17.48
C GLU A 61 -13.53 -30.96 18.80
N PRO A 62 -12.69 -31.73 19.50
CA PRO A 62 -12.10 -31.29 20.76
C PRO A 62 -11.09 -30.17 20.52
N LEU A 63 -11.16 -29.11 21.33
CA LEU A 63 -10.14 -28.06 21.39
C LEU A 63 -9.43 -28.11 22.76
N SER A 64 -8.38 -27.29 22.90
CA SER A 64 -7.67 -27.17 24.17
C SER A 64 -8.45 -26.34 25.20
N MET A 65 -8.09 -26.48 26.48
CA MET A 65 -8.60 -25.64 27.57
C MET A 65 -10.11 -25.74 27.84
N GLY A 66 -10.73 -26.90 27.57
CA GLY A 66 -12.16 -27.13 27.86
C GLY A 66 -13.10 -26.45 26.87
N TYR A 67 -12.65 -26.27 25.62
CA TYR A 67 -13.48 -25.83 24.49
C TYR A 67 -13.63 -26.97 23.50
N ALA A 68 -14.75 -27.00 22.78
CA ALA A 68 -14.95 -27.90 21.65
C ALA A 68 -15.96 -27.29 20.68
N ILE A 69 -15.95 -27.79 19.45
CA ILE A 69 -16.93 -27.46 18.42
C ILE A 69 -17.85 -28.67 18.27
N ALA A 70 -19.16 -28.46 18.20
CA ALA A 70 -20.13 -29.51 17.89
C ALA A 70 -20.89 -29.16 16.61
N TYR A 71 -21.10 -30.19 15.78
CA TYR A 71 -22.02 -30.17 14.64
C TYR A 71 -23.23 -31.00 15.05
N ILE A 72 -24.32 -30.33 15.39
CA ILE A 72 -25.47 -30.89 16.10
C ILE A 72 -26.78 -30.45 15.46
N LYS A 73 -27.79 -31.32 15.45
CA LYS A 73 -29.10 -30.95 14.94
C LYS A 73 -29.81 -29.97 15.86
N GLU A 74 -30.65 -29.13 15.28
CA GLU A 74 -31.36 -28.09 16.04
C GLU A 74 -32.22 -28.67 17.17
N ASP A 75 -32.91 -29.78 16.93
CA ASP A 75 -33.76 -30.47 17.90
C ASP A 75 -32.99 -31.18 19.03
N GLU A 76 -31.66 -31.32 18.89
CA GLU A 76 -30.79 -31.94 19.88
C GLU A 76 -30.05 -30.92 20.77
N LEU A 77 -30.06 -29.63 20.39
CA LEU A 77 -29.33 -28.56 21.09
C LEU A 77 -29.74 -28.40 22.55
N GLU A 78 -31.05 -28.42 22.83
CA GLU A 78 -31.58 -28.24 24.18
C GLU A 78 -31.14 -29.38 25.11
N ALA A 79 -31.24 -30.63 24.64
CA ALA A 79 -30.79 -31.80 25.38
C ALA A 79 -29.27 -31.80 25.59
N PHE A 80 -28.51 -31.31 24.60
CA PHE A 80 -27.06 -31.17 24.70
C PHE A 80 -26.64 -30.11 25.73
N GLY A 81 -27.28 -28.94 25.73
CA GLY A 81 -27.04 -27.86 26.71
C GLY A 81 -27.44 -28.21 28.15
N ALA A 82 -28.37 -29.17 28.32
CA ALA A 82 -28.79 -29.67 29.63
C ALA A 82 -27.72 -30.49 30.36
N ASN A 83 -26.65 -30.94 29.68
CA ASN A 83 -25.52 -31.60 30.35
C ASN A 83 -24.88 -30.64 31.39
N GLU A 84 -24.68 -31.10 32.62
CA GLU A 84 -24.08 -30.29 33.70
C GLU A 84 -22.65 -29.84 33.37
N GLN A 85 -21.94 -30.65 32.59
CA GLN A 85 -20.58 -30.39 32.15
C GLN A 85 -20.51 -29.32 31.05
N VAL A 86 -21.60 -29.06 30.33
CA VAL A 86 -21.66 -27.98 29.32
C VAL A 86 -21.97 -26.68 30.04
N ILE A 87 -20.98 -25.78 30.01
CA ILE A 87 -20.99 -24.51 30.75
C ILE A 87 -21.68 -23.41 29.94
N TYR A 88 -21.39 -23.34 28.64
CA TYR A 88 -21.90 -22.29 27.76
C TYR A 88 -21.81 -22.71 26.29
N ILE A 89 -22.76 -22.25 25.47
CA ILE A 89 -22.85 -22.53 24.04
C ILE A 89 -23.02 -21.21 23.27
N GLU A 90 -22.21 -21.02 22.23
CA GLU A 90 -22.36 -19.94 21.27
C GLU A 90 -22.30 -20.45 19.83
N LYS A 91 -22.90 -19.70 18.90
CA LYS A 91 -22.75 -19.96 17.47
C LYS A 91 -21.47 -19.31 16.94
N PRO A 92 -20.85 -19.84 15.87
CA PRO A 92 -19.76 -19.16 15.20
C PRO A 92 -20.24 -17.81 14.64
N LYS A 93 -19.28 -16.89 14.53
CA LYS A 93 -19.50 -15.54 14.00
C LYS A 93 -18.76 -15.40 12.69
N ASN A 94 -19.40 -14.76 11.71
CA ASN A 94 -18.73 -14.44 10.46
C ASN A 94 -17.53 -13.52 10.74
N LEU A 95 -16.34 -13.95 10.32
CA LEU A 95 -15.18 -13.06 10.23
C LEU A 95 -15.28 -12.29 8.91
N LEU A 96 -15.95 -11.14 8.95
CA LEU A 96 -16.14 -10.31 7.76
C LEU A 96 -14.91 -9.43 7.50
N LEU A 97 -14.22 -9.70 6.40
CA LEU A 97 -13.45 -8.68 5.69
C LEU A 97 -14.43 -7.97 4.76
N SER A 98 -14.61 -6.65 4.92
CA SER A 98 -15.46 -5.89 4.00
C SER A 98 -14.80 -4.57 3.64
N ARG A 99 -14.99 -4.13 2.38
CA ARG A 99 -14.50 -2.83 1.88
C ARG A 99 -15.35 -1.66 2.40
N GLN A 100 -16.59 -1.92 2.83
CA GLN A 100 -17.56 -0.91 3.23
C GLN A 100 -17.11 -0.03 4.43
N PRO A 101 -16.52 -0.57 5.52
CA PRO A 101 -15.97 0.23 6.61
C PRO A 101 -14.93 1.25 6.13
N SER A 102 -14.07 0.90 5.18
CA SER A 102 -13.03 1.78 4.64
C SER A 102 -13.61 2.92 3.77
N ILE A 103 -14.63 2.62 2.95
CA ILE A 103 -15.37 3.64 2.18
C ILE A 103 -16.12 4.59 3.14
N ALA A 104 -16.76 4.05 4.17
CA ALA A 104 -17.47 4.84 5.18
C ALA A 104 -16.52 5.72 6.00
N ALA A 105 -15.37 5.17 6.44
CA ALA A 105 -14.35 5.88 7.21
C ALA A 105 -13.75 7.07 6.44
N SER A 106 -13.77 7.02 5.11
CA SER A 106 -13.32 8.10 4.23
C SER A 106 -14.42 9.13 3.88
N CYS A 107 -15.58 9.08 4.55
CA CYS A 107 -16.74 9.96 4.33
C CYS A 107 -17.30 9.93 2.89
N MET A 108 -17.19 8.80 2.20
CA MET A 108 -17.56 8.73 0.78
C MET A 108 -19.07 8.54 0.58
N LEU A 109 -19.76 7.87 1.51
CA LEU A 109 -21.20 7.61 1.39
C LEU A 109 -22.03 8.90 1.25
N SER A 110 -21.66 9.97 1.97
CA SER A 110 -22.37 11.25 1.93
C SER A 110 -22.24 12.01 0.61
N VAL A 111 -21.25 11.68 -0.22
CA VAL A 111 -21.07 12.30 -1.55
C VAL A 111 -21.52 11.37 -2.68
N LYS A 112 -21.50 10.05 -2.47
CA LYS A 112 -22.01 9.05 -3.41
C LYS A 112 -23.53 8.92 -3.41
N ASN A 113 -24.18 9.35 -2.32
CA ASN A 113 -25.64 9.38 -2.20
C ASN A 113 -26.22 10.76 -2.55
N PRO A 114 -27.54 10.88 -2.75
CA PRO A 114 -28.20 12.17 -2.91
C PRO A 114 -27.86 13.13 -1.75
N PRO A 115 -27.72 14.45 -2.02
CA PRO A 115 -28.07 15.12 -3.28
C PRO A 115 -26.94 15.14 -4.33
N LEU A 116 -25.70 14.79 -3.99
CA LEU A 116 -24.60 14.90 -4.96
C LEU A 116 -24.54 13.72 -5.90
N SER A 117 -24.70 12.49 -5.41
CA SER A 117 -24.62 11.28 -6.24
C SER A 117 -23.38 11.27 -7.15
N LEU A 118 -22.19 11.53 -6.59
CA LEU A 118 -20.92 11.49 -7.31
C LEU A 118 -20.47 10.05 -7.51
N THR A 119 -19.97 9.75 -8.70
CA THR A 119 -19.57 8.39 -9.13
C THR A 119 -18.21 8.36 -9.83
N GLY A 120 -17.64 9.53 -10.14
CA GLY A 120 -16.42 9.68 -10.94
C GLY A 120 -16.69 9.79 -12.45
N ARG A 121 -17.96 9.84 -12.86
CA ARG A 121 -18.36 9.89 -14.28
C ARG A 121 -17.68 11.05 -15.01
N GLY A 122 -17.13 10.76 -16.19
CA GLY A 122 -16.46 11.75 -17.04
C GLY A 122 -15.01 12.07 -16.63
N VAL A 123 -14.53 11.52 -15.52
CA VAL A 123 -13.13 11.63 -15.07
C VAL A 123 -12.39 10.33 -15.42
N PHE A 124 -11.11 10.43 -15.76
CA PHE A 124 -10.24 9.26 -15.83
C PHE A 124 -9.60 8.97 -14.47
N VAL A 125 -9.52 7.70 -14.10
CA VAL A 125 -8.62 7.25 -13.05
C VAL A 125 -7.48 6.47 -13.69
N ALA A 126 -6.26 6.97 -13.56
CA ALA A 126 -5.08 6.30 -14.07
C ALA A 126 -4.42 5.46 -12.97
N VAL A 127 -4.12 4.20 -13.26
CA VAL A 127 -3.45 3.27 -12.34
C VAL A 127 -2.12 2.87 -12.98
N ILE A 128 -1.02 3.37 -12.41
CA ILE A 128 0.34 3.03 -12.85
C ILE A 128 0.91 2.01 -11.86
N ASP A 129 0.85 0.73 -12.23
CA ASP A 129 1.04 -0.40 -11.31
C ASP A 129 1.54 -1.68 -12.04
N THR A 130 1.29 -2.88 -11.51
CA THR A 130 1.68 -4.20 -12.06
C THR A 130 0.78 -4.69 -13.20
N GLY A 131 -0.19 -3.87 -13.61
CA GLY A 131 -1.21 -4.18 -14.61
C GLY A 131 -2.60 -4.32 -14.02
N ILE A 132 -3.48 -4.99 -14.75
CA ILE A 132 -4.85 -5.28 -14.32
C ILE A 132 -5.31 -6.61 -14.92
N ASP A 133 -6.11 -7.35 -14.18
CA ASP A 133 -6.89 -8.47 -14.72
C ASP A 133 -8.13 -7.93 -15.45
N ILE A 134 -8.08 -7.88 -16.78
CA ILE A 134 -9.17 -7.36 -17.61
C ILE A 134 -10.42 -8.24 -17.55
N PHE A 135 -10.30 -9.51 -17.15
CA PHE A 135 -11.41 -10.47 -17.09
C PHE A 135 -12.17 -10.41 -15.77
N HIS A 136 -11.69 -9.60 -14.83
CA HIS A 136 -12.31 -9.50 -13.51
C HIS A 136 -13.67 -8.77 -13.61
N PRO A 137 -14.76 -9.33 -13.04
CA PRO A 137 -16.11 -8.75 -13.15
C PRO A 137 -16.22 -7.33 -12.57
N ASP A 138 -15.34 -6.97 -11.65
CA ASP A 138 -15.26 -5.61 -11.08
C ASP A 138 -14.93 -4.50 -12.11
N PHE A 139 -14.44 -4.87 -13.30
CA PHE A 139 -14.09 -3.95 -14.40
C PHE A 139 -14.92 -4.15 -15.67
N ILE A 140 -15.97 -4.98 -15.59
CA ILE A 140 -16.86 -5.31 -16.70
C ILE A 140 -18.26 -4.81 -16.35
N ASP A 141 -18.94 -4.19 -17.32
CA ASP A 141 -20.30 -3.71 -17.15
C ASP A 141 -21.35 -4.80 -17.44
N GLU A 142 -22.63 -4.44 -17.31
CA GLU A 142 -23.77 -5.36 -17.53
C GLU A 142 -23.84 -5.92 -18.96
N ASN A 143 -23.24 -5.24 -19.94
CA ASN A 143 -23.18 -5.67 -21.34
C ASN A 143 -21.97 -6.57 -21.63
N GLY A 144 -21.11 -6.81 -20.64
CA GLY A 144 -19.85 -7.52 -20.83
C GLY A 144 -18.72 -6.64 -21.37
N ASP A 145 -18.91 -5.32 -21.42
CA ASP A 145 -17.90 -4.38 -21.91
C ASP A 145 -17.00 -3.85 -20.77
N THR A 146 -15.76 -3.54 -21.09
CA THR A 146 -14.79 -3.03 -20.12
C THR A 146 -14.98 -1.55 -19.81
N LYS A 147 -14.68 -1.15 -18.57
CA LYS A 147 -14.47 0.28 -18.22
C LYS A 147 -13.04 0.77 -18.44
N ILE A 148 -12.14 -0.11 -18.88
CA ILE A 148 -10.75 0.23 -19.16
C ILE A 148 -10.69 0.97 -20.50
N TYR A 149 -10.42 2.27 -20.44
CA TYR A 149 -10.29 3.12 -21.62
C TYR A 149 -9.04 2.77 -22.43
N ALA A 150 -7.93 2.51 -21.73
CA ALA A 150 -6.68 2.10 -22.34
C ALA A 150 -5.81 1.31 -21.35
N LEU A 151 -5.11 0.29 -21.86
CA LEU A 151 -4.11 -0.48 -21.12
C LEU A 151 -2.78 -0.44 -21.87
N TRP A 152 -1.78 0.23 -21.31
CA TRP A 152 -0.41 0.17 -21.84
C TRP A 152 0.44 -0.80 -21.02
N ASP A 153 0.83 -1.92 -21.64
CA ASP A 153 1.75 -2.88 -21.03
C ASP A 153 3.19 -2.64 -21.53
N GLN A 154 4.05 -2.06 -20.68
CA GLN A 154 5.43 -1.77 -21.04
C GLN A 154 6.34 -3.00 -21.14
N THR A 155 5.87 -4.18 -20.71
CA THR A 155 6.63 -5.45 -20.72
C THR A 155 6.38 -6.27 -21.98
N VAL A 156 5.25 -6.06 -22.64
CA VAL A 156 4.89 -6.81 -23.85
C VAL A 156 5.42 -6.10 -25.07
N LYS A 157 6.21 -6.80 -25.89
CA LYS A 157 6.64 -6.25 -27.20
C LYS A 157 5.43 -6.18 -28.13
N GLY A 158 5.17 -5.00 -28.70
CA GLY A 158 4.10 -4.79 -29.66
C GLY A 158 4.11 -3.37 -30.22
N SER A 159 2.94 -2.73 -30.27
CA SER A 159 2.75 -1.37 -30.75
C SER A 159 2.61 -0.40 -29.57
N PRO A 160 3.71 0.27 -29.14
CA PRO A 160 3.64 1.23 -28.05
C PRO A 160 2.94 2.54 -28.48
N PRO A 161 2.38 3.30 -27.52
CA PRO A 161 1.88 4.64 -27.83
C PRO A 161 3.03 5.54 -28.29
N LYS A 162 2.85 6.29 -29.38
CA LYS A 162 3.85 7.26 -29.83
C LYS A 162 3.95 8.42 -28.81
N PRO A 163 5.16 8.96 -28.55
CA PRO A 163 6.46 8.68 -29.16
C PRO A 163 7.28 7.59 -28.44
N PHE A 164 6.68 6.78 -27.57
CA PHE A 164 7.41 5.81 -26.75
C PHE A 164 7.82 4.58 -27.55
N LEU A 165 8.93 3.95 -27.13
CA LEU A 165 9.62 2.93 -27.93
C LEU A 165 9.28 1.49 -27.54
N ASN A 166 8.70 1.28 -26.34
CA ASN A 166 8.53 -0.05 -25.75
C ASN A 166 7.11 -0.27 -25.24
N GLY A 167 6.69 -1.52 -25.26
CA GLY A 167 5.38 -1.96 -24.78
C GLY A 167 4.37 -2.19 -25.89
N ASN A 168 3.15 -2.52 -25.47
CA ASN A 168 1.98 -2.64 -26.34
C ASN A 168 0.81 -1.88 -25.71
N LEU A 169 0.18 -1.01 -26.48
CA LEU A 169 -1.07 -0.36 -26.11
C LEU A 169 -2.24 -1.25 -26.54
N TYR A 170 -3.21 -1.42 -25.64
CA TYR A 170 -4.49 -2.04 -25.90
C TYR A 170 -5.60 -0.99 -25.73
N THR A 171 -6.41 -0.79 -26.76
CA THR A 171 -7.56 0.14 -26.69
C THR A 171 -8.78 -0.53 -26.07
N LYS A 172 -9.77 0.27 -25.64
CA LYS A 172 -11.06 -0.23 -25.15
C LYS A 172 -11.72 -1.22 -26.13
N GLU A 173 -11.68 -0.92 -27.42
CA GLU A 173 -12.25 -1.77 -28.46
C GLU A 173 -11.52 -3.10 -28.59
N GLU A 174 -10.19 -3.10 -28.47
CA GLU A 174 -9.39 -4.33 -28.50
C GLU A 174 -9.64 -5.18 -27.25
N ILE A 175 -9.75 -4.54 -26.07
CA ILE A 175 -10.08 -5.24 -24.83
C ILE A 175 -11.48 -5.87 -24.93
N ASN A 176 -12.48 -5.13 -25.42
CA ASN A 176 -13.84 -5.68 -25.59
C ASN A 176 -13.87 -6.85 -26.58
N LYS A 177 -13.10 -6.80 -27.68
CA LYS A 177 -12.96 -7.96 -28.58
C LYS A 177 -12.44 -9.19 -27.84
N VAL A 178 -11.44 -9.03 -26.98
CA VAL A 178 -10.88 -10.11 -26.15
C VAL A 178 -11.90 -10.63 -25.12
N LEU A 179 -12.71 -9.75 -24.54
CA LEU A 179 -13.75 -10.15 -23.58
C LEU A 179 -14.86 -10.98 -24.23
N HIS A 180 -15.30 -10.59 -25.42
CA HIS A 180 -16.41 -11.24 -26.15
C HIS A 180 -16.01 -12.43 -27.03
N SER A 181 -14.72 -12.67 -27.25
CA SER A 181 -14.22 -13.73 -28.14
C SER A 181 -13.22 -14.66 -27.47
N GLU A 182 -13.59 -15.94 -27.27
CA GLU A 182 -12.70 -16.94 -26.69
C GLU A 182 -11.41 -17.15 -27.49
N SER A 183 -11.46 -17.04 -28.83
CA SER A 183 -10.26 -17.20 -29.67
C SER A 183 -9.25 -16.07 -29.44
N GLU A 184 -9.72 -14.85 -29.20
CA GLU A 184 -8.84 -13.69 -28.95
C GLU A 184 -8.24 -13.69 -27.53
N ARG A 185 -8.86 -14.41 -26.58
CA ARG A 185 -8.32 -14.59 -25.21
C ARG A 185 -6.96 -15.29 -25.20
N TYR A 186 -6.74 -16.21 -26.14
CA TYR A 186 -5.47 -16.94 -26.25
C TYR A 186 -4.31 -16.04 -26.71
N ASP A 187 -4.60 -15.03 -27.53
CA ASP A 187 -3.58 -14.12 -28.08
C ASP A 187 -3.34 -12.89 -27.21
N PHE A 188 -4.24 -12.58 -26.27
CA PHE A 188 -4.04 -11.48 -25.33
C PHE A 188 -2.88 -11.78 -24.38
N ARG A 189 -1.83 -10.93 -24.37
CA ARG A 189 -0.56 -11.20 -23.66
C ARG A 189 -0.42 -10.51 -22.31
N SER A 190 -1.13 -9.41 -22.07
CA SER A 190 -1.01 -8.68 -20.81
C SER A 190 -1.66 -9.44 -19.68
N ARG A 191 -0.95 -9.63 -18.56
CA ARG A 191 -1.45 -10.27 -17.34
C ARG A 191 -0.89 -9.54 -16.12
N ASP A 192 -1.74 -9.26 -15.14
CA ASP A 192 -1.31 -8.86 -13.81
C ASP A 192 -1.02 -10.10 -12.96
N ARG A 193 0.24 -10.54 -13.01
CA ARG A 193 0.67 -11.74 -12.30
C ARG A 193 0.98 -11.48 -10.82
N SER A 194 1.12 -10.21 -10.43
CA SER A 194 1.31 -9.82 -9.04
C SER A 194 -0.02 -9.68 -8.31
N GLY A 195 -1.07 -9.26 -9.03
CA GLY A 195 -2.39 -8.94 -8.48
C GLY A 195 -2.49 -7.60 -7.76
N HIS A 196 -1.37 -6.90 -7.58
CA HIS A 196 -1.30 -5.63 -6.87
C HIS A 196 -2.06 -4.53 -7.63
N GLY A 197 -1.82 -4.39 -8.94
CA GLY A 197 -2.50 -3.39 -9.77
C GLY A 197 -4.00 -3.64 -9.93
N THR A 198 -4.41 -4.90 -10.04
CA THR A 198 -5.83 -5.31 -10.03
C THR A 198 -6.52 -4.87 -8.72
N HIS A 199 -5.88 -5.11 -7.58
CA HIS A 199 -6.36 -4.72 -6.27
C HIS A 199 -6.49 -3.19 -6.12
N VAL A 200 -5.45 -2.47 -6.52
CA VAL A 200 -5.42 -0.99 -6.52
C VAL A 200 -6.50 -0.41 -7.42
N ALA A 201 -6.66 -0.92 -8.65
CA ALA A 201 -7.67 -0.47 -9.59
C ALA A 201 -9.10 -0.70 -9.07
N SER A 202 -9.32 -1.82 -8.37
CA SER A 202 -10.60 -2.15 -7.74
C SER A 202 -10.98 -1.16 -6.63
N ILE A 203 -10.02 -0.76 -5.78
CA ILE A 203 -10.27 0.27 -4.76
C ILE A 203 -10.62 1.60 -5.43
N CYS A 204 -9.84 2.00 -6.45
CA CYS A 204 -10.05 3.24 -7.20
C CYS A 204 -11.43 3.31 -7.88
N ALA A 205 -11.71 2.38 -8.80
CA ALA A 205 -12.82 2.46 -9.75
C ALA A 205 -13.47 1.10 -10.09
N GLY A 206 -13.28 0.09 -9.24
CA GLY A 206 -14.11 -1.14 -9.28
C GLY A 206 -15.61 -0.82 -9.16
N ILE A 207 -16.49 -1.78 -9.46
CA ILE A 207 -17.95 -1.61 -9.36
C ILE A 207 -18.39 -1.08 -7.98
N ASN A 208 -17.68 -1.53 -6.95
CA ASN A 208 -17.87 -1.16 -5.55
C ASN A 208 -16.73 -0.28 -5.03
N GLY A 209 -15.89 0.26 -5.91
CA GLY A 209 -14.78 1.15 -5.60
C GLY A 209 -15.23 2.57 -5.22
N VAL A 210 -14.25 3.45 -5.05
CA VAL A 210 -14.51 4.85 -4.66
C VAL A 210 -15.21 5.62 -5.77
N ALA A 211 -14.70 5.54 -6.99
CA ALA A 211 -15.21 6.22 -8.18
C ALA A 211 -15.67 5.18 -9.24
N PRO A 212 -16.80 4.49 -9.00
CA PRO A 212 -17.18 3.29 -9.77
C PRO A 212 -17.51 3.54 -11.25
N GLU A 213 -17.84 4.78 -11.65
CA GLU A 213 -18.14 5.14 -13.04
C GLU A 213 -16.99 5.92 -13.71
N ALA A 214 -15.84 6.04 -13.04
CA ALA A 214 -14.64 6.53 -13.69
C ALA A 214 -14.07 5.48 -14.64
N GLU A 215 -13.64 5.90 -15.83
CA GLU A 215 -12.94 5.00 -16.76
C GLU A 215 -11.46 4.91 -16.41
N LEU A 216 -10.88 3.73 -16.63
CA LEU A 216 -9.51 3.43 -16.21
C LEU A 216 -8.51 3.63 -17.35
N ILE A 217 -7.41 4.33 -17.07
CA ILE A 217 -6.18 4.28 -17.87
C ILE A 217 -5.15 3.47 -17.09
N VAL A 218 -4.85 2.26 -17.53
CA VAL A 218 -3.92 1.38 -16.81
C VAL A 218 -2.57 1.37 -17.52
N VAL A 219 -1.49 1.54 -16.76
CA VAL A 219 -0.13 1.36 -17.27
C VAL A 219 0.58 0.34 -16.41
N LYS A 220 0.94 -0.79 -17.03
CA LYS A 220 1.75 -1.83 -16.38
C LYS A 220 3.22 -1.49 -16.52
N LEU A 221 3.91 -1.37 -15.38
CA LEU A 221 5.35 -1.17 -15.32
C LEU A 221 6.07 -2.48 -14.99
N GLY A 222 7.06 -2.88 -15.80
CA GLY A 222 7.97 -4.00 -15.49
C GLY A 222 7.28 -5.36 -15.21
N ASP A 223 8.06 -6.43 -15.06
CA ASP A 223 7.57 -7.67 -14.43
C ASP A 223 8.25 -7.79 -13.07
N THR A 224 7.47 -7.65 -12.00
CA THR A 224 7.96 -7.64 -10.62
C THR A 224 8.56 -8.97 -10.16
N ARG A 225 8.44 -10.05 -10.96
CA ARG A 225 8.98 -11.38 -10.63
C ARG A 225 10.32 -11.69 -11.31
N GLU A 226 10.66 -11.01 -12.41
CA GLU A 226 11.92 -11.23 -13.14
C GLU A 226 13.01 -10.26 -12.65
N GLN A 227 13.38 -10.34 -11.36
CA GLN A 227 14.50 -9.61 -10.72
C GLN A 227 14.60 -8.08 -11.00
N GLY A 228 13.56 -7.46 -11.55
CA GLY A 228 13.58 -6.09 -12.02
C GLY A 228 12.38 -5.33 -11.49
N PHE A 229 12.57 -4.60 -10.38
CA PHE A 229 11.62 -3.56 -10.01
C PHE A 229 11.40 -2.60 -11.19
N PRO A 230 10.18 -2.08 -11.36
CA PRO A 230 9.92 -1.01 -12.32
C PRO A 230 10.93 0.12 -12.23
N ARG A 231 11.43 0.56 -13.38
CA ARG A 231 12.44 1.61 -13.45
C ARG A 231 11.79 2.99 -13.40
N THR A 232 12.52 3.98 -12.88
CA THR A 232 12.06 5.37 -12.85
C THR A 232 11.73 5.92 -14.24
N THR A 233 12.45 5.50 -15.28
CA THR A 233 12.19 5.88 -16.68
C THR A 233 10.85 5.35 -17.20
N GLN A 234 10.45 4.15 -16.78
CA GLN A 234 9.17 3.54 -17.10
C GLN A 234 8.02 4.34 -16.47
N LEU A 235 8.19 4.75 -15.21
CA LEU A 235 7.24 5.63 -14.52
C LEU A 235 7.13 7.01 -15.20
N MET A 236 8.25 7.63 -15.58
CA MET A 236 8.24 8.93 -16.26
C MET A 236 7.46 8.87 -17.59
N THR A 237 7.72 7.84 -18.40
CA THR A 237 7.00 7.65 -19.67
C THR A 237 5.52 7.31 -19.47
N ALA A 238 5.18 6.51 -18.44
CA ALA A 238 3.80 6.22 -18.07
C ALA A 238 3.02 7.48 -17.72
N LEU A 239 3.61 8.37 -16.91
CA LEU A 239 3.00 9.65 -16.56
C LEU A 239 2.82 10.55 -17.78
N GLN A 240 3.84 10.67 -18.64
CA GLN A 240 3.71 11.45 -19.86
C GLN A 240 2.60 10.92 -20.76
N TYR A 241 2.48 9.60 -20.92
CA TYR A 241 1.39 8.96 -21.65
C TYR A 241 0.03 9.32 -21.06
N VAL A 242 -0.19 9.05 -19.77
CA VAL A 242 -1.47 9.30 -19.08
C VAL A 242 -1.93 10.75 -19.23
N ILE A 243 -1.02 11.71 -19.04
CA ILE A 243 -1.35 13.14 -19.14
C ILE A 243 -1.66 13.54 -20.59
N ASN A 244 -0.92 13.00 -21.57
CA ASN A 244 -1.18 13.23 -22.99
C ASN A 244 -2.55 12.68 -23.40
N GLU A 245 -2.89 11.44 -23.01
CA GLU A 245 -4.17 10.82 -23.33
C GLU A 245 -5.34 11.59 -22.72
N ALA A 246 -5.25 11.95 -21.44
CA ALA A 246 -6.28 12.72 -20.76
C ALA A 246 -6.47 14.10 -21.43
N SER A 247 -5.37 14.76 -21.82
CA SER A 247 -5.41 16.03 -22.54
C SER A 247 -6.03 15.91 -23.93
N GLN A 248 -5.68 14.87 -24.69
CA GLN A 248 -6.23 14.64 -26.03
C GLN A 248 -7.72 14.32 -25.99
N ALA A 249 -8.16 13.53 -25.00
CA ALA A 249 -9.56 13.24 -24.76
C ALA A 249 -10.34 14.41 -24.13
N GLY A 250 -9.67 15.50 -23.74
CA GLY A 250 -10.30 16.68 -23.13
C GLY A 250 -10.89 16.43 -21.74
N ARG A 251 -10.40 15.42 -21.00
CA ARG A 251 -10.96 14.97 -19.71
C ARG A 251 -9.96 15.11 -18.56
N PRO A 252 -10.41 15.43 -17.34
CA PRO A 252 -9.54 15.45 -16.17
C PRO A 252 -9.10 14.03 -15.79
N VAL A 253 -7.96 13.91 -15.08
CA VAL A 253 -7.41 12.61 -14.67
C VAL A 253 -6.86 12.63 -13.23
N ALA A 254 -7.31 11.68 -12.42
CA ALA A 254 -6.71 11.37 -11.13
C ALA A 254 -5.74 10.20 -11.30
N VAL A 255 -4.48 10.37 -10.91
CA VAL A 255 -3.41 9.37 -11.15
C VAL A 255 -3.00 8.73 -9.83
N ASN A 256 -3.06 7.40 -9.76
CA ASN A 256 -2.55 6.60 -8.65
C ASN A 256 -1.16 6.04 -8.98
N ILE A 257 -0.20 6.27 -8.09
CA ILE A 257 1.13 5.64 -8.15
C ILE A 257 1.39 4.92 -6.82
N SER A 258 1.55 3.61 -6.88
CA SER A 258 1.83 2.75 -5.72
C SER A 258 3.22 2.11 -5.80
N TYR A 259 4.21 2.88 -6.24
CA TYR A 259 5.63 2.49 -6.30
C TYR A 259 6.52 3.50 -5.59
N GLY A 260 7.61 3.02 -5.01
CA GLY A 260 8.67 3.90 -4.54
C GLY A 260 9.98 3.18 -4.20
N HIS A 261 11.04 3.96 -4.02
CA HIS A 261 12.38 3.52 -3.63
C HIS A 261 13.04 4.49 -2.65
N ASN A 262 14.16 4.07 -2.05
CA ASN A 262 14.94 4.90 -1.12
C ASN A 262 16.17 5.57 -1.76
N TYR A 263 16.32 5.48 -3.08
CA TYR A 263 17.47 6.09 -3.77
C TYR A 263 17.27 7.59 -4.04
N GLY A 264 17.86 8.45 -3.22
CA GLY A 264 17.85 9.90 -3.39
C GLY A 264 17.96 10.66 -2.06
N ASP A 265 17.76 11.98 -2.09
CA ASP A 265 17.85 12.83 -0.90
C ASP A 265 16.50 13.04 -0.17
N HIS A 266 15.43 12.48 -0.73
CA HIS A 266 14.06 12.48 -0.21
C HIS A 266 13.45 13.88 0.00
N ARG A 267 13.92 14.88 -0.75
CA ARG A 267 13.48 16.29 -0.60
C ARG A 267 12.86 16.89 -1.87
N GLY A 268 12.52 16.07 -2.87
CA GLY A 268 11.95 16.57 -4.13
C GLY A 268 12.99 16.95 -5.18
N ASN A 269 14.29 16.73 -4.93
CA ASN A 269 15.37 17.24 -5.77
C ASN A 269 15.83 16.27 -6.86
N SER A 270 15.42 14.99 -6.83
CA SER A 270 15.77 14.06 -7.90
C SER A 270 15.10 14.46 -9.22
N LEU A 271 15.70 14.04 -10.35
CA LEU A 271 15.13 14.30 -11.67
C LEU A 271 13.71 13.72 -11.82
N LEU A 272 13.44 12.56 -11.20
CA LEU A 272 12.12 11.94 -11.20
C LEU A 272 11.10 12.82 -10.47
N GLU A 273 11.41 13.27 -9.25
CA GLU A 273 10.49 14.08 -8.45
C GLU A 273 10.23 15.45 -9.07
N ARG A 274 11.27 16.06 -9.65
CA ARG A 274 11.14 17.34 -10.37
C ARG A 274 10.30 17.19 -11.62
N PHE A 275 10.51 16.11 -12.39
CA PHE A 275 9.66 15.79 -13.54
C PHE A 275 8.19 15.60 -13.11
N ILE A 276 7.94 14.82 -12.06
CA ILE A 276 6.59 14.59 -11.52
C ILE A 276 5.94 15.91 -11.09
N SER A 277 6.71 16.77 -10.41
CA SER A 277 6.21 18.09 -9.98
C SER A 277 5.90 19.02 -11.17
N GLN A 278 6.67 18.93 -12.25
CA GLN A 278 6.42 19.69 -13.47
C GLN A 278 5.21 19.16 -14.23
N ILE A 279 5.10 17.84 -14.41
CA ILE A 279 4.02 17.24 -15.19
C ILE A 279 2.66 17.34 -14.50
N ALA A 280 2.63 17.36 -13.16
CA ALA A 280 1.42 17.61 -12.36
C ALA A 280 0.73 18.96 -12.69
N GLN A 281 1.40 19.87 -13.41
CA GLN A 281 0.87 21.18 -13.78
C GLN A 281 0.50 21.29 -15.26
N GLN A 282 0.72 20.24 -16.08
CA GLN A 282 0.52 20.32 -17.52
C GLN A 282 -0.95 20.20 -17.95
N TRP A 283 -1.79 19.54 -17.15
CA TRP A 283 -3.19 19.31 -17.46
C TRP A 283 -4.05 19.41 -16.19
N LYS A 284 -5.37 19.20 -16.34
CA LYS A 284 -6.33 19.06 -15.24
C LYS A 284 -6.14 17.71 -14.54
N CYS A 285 -5.00 17.54 -13.87
CA CYS A 285 -4.62 16.30 -13.22
C CYS A 285 -4.35 16.46 -11.72
N THR A 286 -4.50 15.36 -10.99
CA THR A 286 -4.10 15.23 -9.59
C THR A 286 -3.37 13.91 -9.43
N ILE A 287 -2.12 13.96 -9.00
CA ILE A 287 -1.29 12.77 -8.81
C ILE A 287 -1.25 12.43 -7.32
N CYS A 288 -1.62 11.20 -6.98
CA CYS A 288 -1.60 10.67 -5.63
C CYS A 288 -0.55 9.54 -5.54
N ILE A 289 0.30 9.59 -4.52
CA ILE A 289 1.42 8.65 -4.35
C ILE A 289 1.44 8.11 -2.92
N GLY A 290 1.60 6.79 -2.77
CA GLY A 290 1.76 6.18 -1.45
C GLY A 290 3.08 6.56 -0.81
N THR A 291 3.10 6.77 0.51
CA THR A 291 4.33 7.14 1.26
C THR A 291 5.40 6.05 1.30
N GLY A 292 5.08 4.82 0.90
CA GLY A 292 5.94 3.66 1.10
C GLY A 292 5.75 3.02 2.47
N ASN A 293 6.27 1.80 2.61
CA ASN A 293 6.05 0.94 3.78
C ASN A 293 7.33 0.79 4.64
N GLU A 294 8.13 1.86 4.70
CA GLU A 294 9.46 1.85 5.34
C GLU A 294 9.46 2.48 6.76
N GLY A 295 8.29 2.82 7.31
CA GLY A 295 8.16 3.52 8.60
C GLY A 295 8.71 2.74 9.81
N ASN A 296 8.69 1.41 9.73
CA ASN A 296 9.20 0.49 10.77
C ASN A 296 10.25 -0.50 10.22
N SER A 297 10.74 -0.31 9.00
CA SER A 297 11.61 -1.29 8.33
C SER A 297 13.06 -1.28 8.80
N GLY A 298 13.48 -0.21 9.49
CA GLY A 298 14.86 -0.05 9.94
C GLY A 298 15.85 0.30 8.82
N LYS A 299 15.35 0.72 7.64
CA LYS A 299 16.16 1.04 6.45
C LYS A 299 16.69 2.47 6.41
N HIS A 300 16.40 3.27 7.42
CA HIS A 300 16.83 4.67 7.52
C HIS A 300 17.56 4.95 8.84
N LYS A 301 18.62 5.75 8.76
CA LYS A 301 19.32 6.34 9.90
C LYS A 301 19.60 7.80 9.61
N GLN A 302 19.42 8.66 10.61
CA GLN A 302 19.83 10.05 10.51
C GLN A 302 20.51 10.53 11.78
N GLY A 303 21.18 11.68 11.70
CA GLY A 303 21.79 12.27 12.85
C GLY A 303 22.41 13.62 12.58
N LYS A 304 22.94 14.19 13.66
CA LYS A 304 23.72 15.43 13.63
C LYS A 304 25.09 15.14 14.22
N LEU A 305 26.10 15.10 13.35
CA LEU A 305 27.49 14.98 13.72
C LEU A 305 27.99 16.34 14.21
N ILE A 306 28.67 16.39 15.35
CA ILE A 306 29.15 17.66 15.92
C ILE A 306 30.66 17.56 16.18
N LYS A 307 31.06 17.22 17.41
CA LYS A 307 32.48 17.11 17.82
C LYS A 307 32.93 15.68 18.11
N GLU A 308 32.01 14.82 18.48
CA GLU A 308 32.30 13.42 18.80
C GLU A 308 32.05 12.54 17.58
N GLU A 309 32.82 11.45 17.49
CA GLU A 309 32.57 10.42 16.51
C GLU A 309 31.23 9.73 16.78
N GLN A 310 30.56 9.31 15.71
CA GLN A 310 29.31 8.56 15.81
C GLN A 310 29.47 7.20 15.18
N LYS A 311 29.19 6.18 15.98
CA LYS A 311 29.20 4.77 15.58
C LYS A 311 27.80 4.36 15.15
N ILE A 312 27.65 3.90 13.92
CA ILE A 312 26.40 3.41 13.34
C ILE A 312 26.55 1.93 13.03
N LEU A 313 25.66 1.13 13.59
CA LEU A 313 25.67 -0.32 13.44
C LEU A 313 24.67 -0.72 12.34
N LEU A 314 25.17 -1.40 11.32
CA LEU A 314 24.42 -1.98 10.22
C LEU A 314 24.42 -3.50 10.39
N ASP A 315 23.25 -4.09 10.63
CA ASP A 315 23.08 -5.53 10.72
C ASP A 315 22.73 -6.08 9.33
N ILE A 316 23.65 -6.84 8.73
CA ILE A 316 23.44 -7.48 7.43
C ILE A 316 22.98 -8.91 7.66
N ALA A 317 21.78 -9.23 7.17
CA ALA A 317 21.19 -10.55 7.35
C ALA A 317 21.90 -11.63 6.51
N PRO A 318 21.79 -12.92 6.92
CA PRO A 318 22.28 -14.03 6.11
C PRO A 318 21.72 -14.01 4.69
N PHE A 319 22.53 -14.49 3.73
CA PHE A 319 22.18 -14.62 2.31
C PHE A 319 21.92 -13.30 1.55
N GLU A 320 22.26 -12.14 2.12
CA GLU A 320 22.19 -10.86 1.41
C GLU A 320 23.19 -10.85 0.24
N GLN A 321 22.70 -10.78 -1.00
CA GLN A 321 23.54 -10.94 -2.20
C GLN A 321 24.16 -9.62 -2.65
N ASN A 322 23.45 -8.52 -2.44
CA ASN A 322 23.86 -7.18 -2.81
C ASN A 322 23.27 -6.21 -1.80
N LEU A 323 24.02 -5.17 -1.47
CA LEU A 323 23.55 -4.11 -0.60
C LEU A 323 24.12 -2.79 -1.07
N ASN A 324 23.26 -1.77 -1.12
CA ASN A 324 23.68 -0.40 -1.36
C ASN A 324 23.43 0.42 -0.10
N LEU A 325 24.28 1.40 0.16
CA LEU A 325 24.11 2.36 1.24
C LEU A 325 24.34 3.75 0.66
N GLN A 326 23.33 4.61 0.74
CA GLN A 326 23.48 6.03 0.44
C GLN A 326 23.70 6.80 1.72
N ILE A 327 24.69 7.67 1.73
CA ILE A 327 24.93 8.65 2.80
C ILE A 327 24.80 10.04 2.19
N TRP A 328 23.89 10.84 2.73
CA TRP A 328 23.66 12.22 2.33
C TRP A 328 24.05 13.16 3.44
N LYS A 329 24.91 14.13 3.14
CA LYS A 329 25.32 15.18 4.06
C LYS A 329 25.35 16.54 3.37
N ASP A 330 25.46 17.62 4.13
CA ASP A 330 25.78 18.91 3.51
C ASP A 330 27.18 18.88 2.91
N PHE A 331 27.33 19.47 1.73
CA PHE A 331 28.60 19.45 1.01
C PHE A 331 29.72 20.20 1.76
N VAL A 332 29.35 21.23 2.53
CA VAL A 332 30.27 22.04 3.34
C VAL A 332 30.83 21.33 4.56
N ASP A 333 30.25 20.18 4.96
CA ASP A 333 30.70 19.43 6.13
C ASP A 333 31.79 18.45 5.73
N GLU A 334 32.95 18.51 6.38
CA GLU A 334 34.04 17.55 6.18
C GLU A 334 34.05 16.51 7.31
N LEU A 335 34.00 15.24 6.94
CA LEU A 335 34.05 14.12 7.87
C LEU A 335 34.85 12.96 7.25
N ARG A 336 35.39 12.09 8.10
CA ARG A 336 35.94 10.80 7.67
C ARG A 336 34.95 9.70 7.96
N ILE A 337 34.98 8.66 7.15
CA ILE A 337 34.16 7.47 7.33
C ILE A 337 35.09 6.29 7.49
N GLN A 338 34.91 5.52 8.55
CA GLN A 338 35.54 4.23 8.74
C GLN A 338 34.48 3.14 8.63
N LEU A 339 34.76 2.08 7.89
CA LEU A 339 33.89 0.92 7.76
C LEU A 339 34.65 -0.32 8.21
N GLU A 340 34.03 -1.11 9.07
CA GLU A 340 34.58 -2.33 9.67
C GLU A 340 33.59 -3.48 9.48
N SER A 341 34.08 -4.62 8.99
CA SER A 341 33.29 -5.84 8.80
C SER A 341 33.15 -6.65 10.10
N PRO A 342 32.20 -7.61 10.17
CA PRO A 342 32.05 -8.51 11.32
C PRO A 342 33.33 -9.29 11.66
N SER A 343 34.15 -9.62 10.65
CA SER A 343 35.46 -10.26 10.79
C SER A 343 36.57 -9.34 11.33
N GLY A 344 36.29 -8.05 11.55
CA GLY A 344 37.25 -7.07 12.07
C GLY A 344 38.16 -6.45 11.00
N ILE A 345 37.89 -6.68 9.71
CA ILE A 345 38.60 -5.97 8.62
C ILE A 345 38.06 -4.54 8.58
N SER A 346 38.93 -3.56 8.72
CA SER A 346 38.55 -2.15 8.79
C SER A 346 39.34 -1.30 7.81
N TYR A 347 38.66 -0.39 7.12
CA TYR A 347 39.30 0.63 6.28
C TYR A 347 38.74 2.03 6.57
N GLU A 348 39.61 3.03 6.44
CA GLU A 348 39.20 4.43 6.32
C GLU A 348 38.85 4.71 4.85
N ILE A 349 37.63 5.17 4.61
CA ILE A 349 37.15 5.55 3.28
C ILE A 349 37.78 6.89 2.91
N THR A 350 38.44 6.92 1.76
CA THR A 350 39.14 8.09 1.26
C THR A 350 38.12 9.11 0.78
N ASP A 351 38.22 10.34 1.30
CA ASP A 351 37.44 11.49 0.82
C ASP A 351 38.06 12.08 -0.45
N LYS A 352 38.13 11.25 -1.50
CA LYS A 352 38.55 11.65 -2.84
C LYS A 352 37.39 11.46 -3.80
N GLN A 353 37.17 12.47 -4.64
CA GLN A 353 36.15 12.42 -5.68
C GLN A 353 36.31 11.18 -6.56
N GLY A 354 35.18 10.54 -6.86
CA GLY A 354 35.11 9.38 -7.73
C GLY A 354 35.19 8.05 -6.98
N LYS A 355 35.64 7.01 -7.69
CA LYS A 355 35.59 5.63 -7.25
C LYS A 355 36.78 5.26 -6.37
N SER A 356 36.50 4.63 -5.24
CA SER A 356 37.44 3.83 -4.44
C SER A 356 36.85 2.43 -4.19
N GLN A 357 37.67 1.49 -3.76
CA GLN A 357 37.25 0.11 -3.51
C GLN A 357 38.03 -0.47 -2.32
N TYR A 358 37.36 -1.28 -1.51
CA TYR A 358 37.91 -1.87 -0.29
C TYR A 358 37.49 -3.34 -0.19
N ALA A 359 38.44 -4.24 0.10
CA ALA A 359 38.20 -5.68 0.14
C ALA A 359 38.02 -6.16 1.59
N TYR A 360 36.82 -6.66 1.91
CA TYR A 360 36.44 -7.25 3.20
C TYR A 360 36.18 -8.74 2.99
N GLY A 361 37.26 -9.53 3.03
CA GLY A 361 37.20 -10.95 2.68
C GLY A 361 36.68 -11.15 1.25
N ASN A 362 35.53 -11.80 1.13
CA ASN A 362 34.89 -12.10 -0.17
C ASN A 362 34.00 -10.97 -0.71
N THR A 363 33.82 -9.88 0.05
CA THR A 363 33.02 -8.72 -0.36
C THR A 363 33.93 -7.56 -0.75
N ILE A 364 33.73 -7.00 -1.94
CA ILE A 364 34.30 -5.69 -2.30
C ILE A 364 33.24 -4.63 -2.07
N VAL A 365 33.58 -3.62 -1.28
CA VAL A 365 32.77 -2.41 -1.13
C VAL A 365 33.32 -1.35 -2.07
N PHE A 366 32.55 -1.02 -3.10
CA PHE A 366 32.82 0.11 -3.97
C PHE A 366 32.23 1.36 -3.33
N VAL A 367 33.04 2.42 -3.24
CA VAL A 367 32.59 3.72 -2.72
C VAL A 367 32.74 4.75 -3.81
N TYR A 368 31.68 5.51 -4.05
CA TYR A 368 31.67 6.64 -4.95
C TYR A 368 31.35 7.91 -4.17
N ASN A 369 32.36 8.78 -4.00
CA ASN A 369 32.16 10.09 -3.40
C ASN A 369 31.68 11.06 -4.49
N GLY A 370 30.38 11.34 -4.47
CA GLY A 370 29.74 12.29 -5.38
C GLY A 370 30.05 13.74 -5.02
N TYR A 371 29.66 14.65 -5.90
CA TYR A 371 29.63 16.10 -5.68
C TYR A 371 28.19 16.58 -5.78
N PRO A 372 27.89 17.79 -5.28
CA PRO A 372 26.61 18.46 -5.52
C PRO A 372 26.27 18.46 -7.00
N THR A 373 24.98 18.29 -7.29
CA THR A 373 24.46 18.38 -8.66
C THR A 373 23.99 19.80 -8.93
N PRO A 374 23.73 20.18 -10.20
CA PRO A 374 23.11 21.48 -10.51
C PRO A 374 21.75 21.73 -9.84
N TYR A 375 21.16 20.71 -9.21
CA TYR A 375 19.83 20.74 -8.62
C TYR A 375 19.81 20.34 -7.14
N ASN A 376 20.97 19.97 -6.57
CA ASN A 376 21.07 19.55 -5.18
C ASN A 376 22.42 19.98 -4.60
N VAL A 377 22.38 20.81 -3.56
CA VAL A 377 23.56 21.31 -2.84
C VAL A 377 24.15 20.28 -1.87
N ARG A 378 23.40 19.22 -1.55
CA ARG A 378 23.87 18.12 -0.70
C ARG A 378 24.76 17.18 -1.48
N GLN A 379 25.63 16.49 -0.75
CA GLN A 379 26.56 15.51 -1.29
C GLN A 379 26.03 14.10 -1.01
N GLU A 380 26.05 13.25 -2.04
CA GLU A 380 25.86 11.81 -1.92
C GLU A 380 27.22 11.11 -1.83
N ILE A 381 27.34 10.19 -0.87
CA ILE A 381 28.39 9.17 -0.81
C ILE A 381 27.68 7.83 -0.96
N PHE A 382 27.99 7.12 -2.04
CA PHE A 382 27.33 5.86 -2.39
C PHE A 382 28.27 4.69 -2.15
N LEU A 383 27.83 3.71 -1.36
CA LEU A 383 28.54 2.47 -1.10
C LEU A 383 27.76 1.31 -1.73
N SER A 384 28.45 0.43 -2.45
CA SER A 384 27.87 -0.78 -3.03
C SER A 384 28.70 -2.00 -2.66
N PHE A 385 28.05 -2.95 -1.97
CA PHE A 385 28.63 -4.19 -1.46
C PHE A 385 28.43 -5.27 -2.53
N ILE A 386 29.53 -5.73 -3.12
CA ILE A 386 29.52 -6.71 -4.21
C ILE A 386 30.36 -7.92 -3.82
N VAL A 387 29.72 -9.09 -3.82
CA VAL A 387 30.37 -10.38 -3.55
C VAL A 387 31.24 -10.78 -4.75
N GLN A 388 32.52 -11.11 -4.52
CA GLN A 388 33.43 -11.60 -5.55
C GLN A 388 33.41 -13.12 -5.67
N GLU A 389 33.46 -13.82 -4.53
CA GLU A 389 33.45 -15.27 -4.44
C GLU A 389 32.39 -15.73 -3.42
N GLY A 390 31.61 -16.75 -3.75
CA GLY A 390 30.43 -17.16 -2.97
C GLY A 390 29.14 -16.50 -3.48
N ASN A 391 28.11 -16.48 -2.63
CA ASN A 391 26.78 -16.03 -3.01
C ASN A 391 26.15 -15.03 -2.02
N HIS A 392 26.90 -14.50 -1.04
CA HIS A 392 26.36 -13.52 -0.10
C HIS A 392 27.45 -12.64 0.53
N ILE A 393 27.06 -11.45 0.98
CA ILE A 393 27.85 -10.53 1.79
C ILE A 393 28.09 -11.18 3.17
N GLU A 394 29.20 -10.86 3.83
CA GLU A 394 29.45 -11.31 5.19
C GLU A 394 28.32 -10.82 6.11
N SER A 395 27.54 -11.75 6.67
CA SER A 395 26.42 -11.42 7.55
C SER A 395 26.90 -11.04 8.95
N GLY A 396 26.12 -10.20 9.64
CA GLY A 396 26.39 -9.73 10.99
C GLY A 396 26.54 -8.21 11.07
N GLN A 397 27.11 -7.74 12.17
CA GLN A 397 27.22 -6.32 12.47
C GLN A 397 28.42 -5.69 11.75
N TRP A 398 28.12 -4.87 10.76
CA TRP A 398 29.04 -3.94 10.15
C TRP A 398 29.03 -2.63 10.92
N ASN A 399 30.22 -2.10 11.17
CA ASN A 399 30.40 -0.89 11.95
C ASN A 399 30.82 0.27 11.03
N LEU A 400 29.97 1.28 10.92
CA LEU A 400 30.22 2.52 10.21
C LEU A 400 30.47 3.65 11.20
N THR A 401 31.68 4.18 11.25
CA THR A 401 32.05 5.28 12.17
C THR A 401 32.24 6.58 11.39
N LEU A 402 31.45 7.61 11.73
CA LEU A 402 31.58 8.96 11.23
C LEU A 402 32.46 9.78 12.17
N ILE A 403 33.56 10.32 11.66
CA ILE A 403 34.55 11.08 12.46
C ILE A 403 34.56 12.53 11.97
N PRO A 404 34.16 13.52 12.80
CA PRO A 404 34.09 14.91 12.37
C PRO A 404 35.48 15.50 12.09
N ARG A 405 35.59 16.33 11.04
CA ARG A 405 36.79 17.13 10.75
C ARG A 405 36.50 18.63 10.80
N ASN A 406 35.65 19.11 9.90
CA ASN A 406 35.25 20.51 9.81
C ASN A 406 33.76 20.56 9.55
N ILE A 407 32.98 20.59 10.62
CA ILE A 407 31.52 20.50 10.56
C ILE A 407 30.91 21.89 10.71
N ARG A 408 30.02 22.26 9.78
CA ARG A 408 29.21 23.48 9.79
C ARG A 408 27.80 23.20 10.27
N ASN A 409 27.11 22.26 9.62
CA ASN A 409 25.75 21.88 9.95
C ASN A 409 25.72 20.53 10.65
N GLY A 410 26.41 19.54 10.08
CA GLY A 410 26.57 18.20 10.66
C GLY A 410 25.45 17.23 10.36
N GLU A 411 24.45 17.63 9.59
CA GLU A 411 23.28 16.80 9.30
C GLU A 411 23.62 15.72 8.28
N TYR A 412 23.38 14.46 8.65
CA TYR A 412 23.47 13.35 7.71
C TYR A 412 22.22 12.47 7.73
N GLN A 413 21.99 11.82 6.61
CA GLN A 413 20.98 10.80 6.44
C GLN A 413 21.59 9.61 5.72
N MET A 414 21.10 8.42 6.04
CA MET A 414 21.51 7.18 5.45
C MET A 414 20.30 6.35 5.08
N TRP A 415 20.33 5.77 3.88
CA TRP A 415 19.27 4.90 3.40
C TRP A 415 19.83 3.60 2.83
N LEU A 416 19.19 2.52 3.22
CA LEU A 416 19.28 1.21 2.60
C LEU A 416 18.17 1.06 1.55
N PRO A 417 18.27 0.08 0.63
CA PRO A 417 17.19 -0.23 -0.29
C PRO A 417 15.91 -0.57 0.47
N VAL A 418 14.77 -0.34 -0.17
CA VAL A 418 13.45 -0.70 0.39
C VAL A 418 13.38 -2.19 0.74
N SER A 419 12.53 -2.55 1.70
CA SER A 419 12.39 -3.92 2.19
C SER A 419 11.96 -4.94 1.12
N LEU A 420 11.29 -4.50 0.06
CA LEU A 420 10.94 -5.37 -1.06
C LEU A 420 12.15 -5.69 -1.96
N GLY A 421 13.17 -4.81 -1.98
CA GLY A 421 14.34 -4.92 -2.86
C GLY A 421 15.62 -5.39 -2.15
N SER A 422 15.54 -5.80 -0.89
CA SER A 422 16.66 -6.30 -0.08
C SER A 422 16.15 -7.33 0.94
N ASN A 423 17.05 -8.01 1.66
CA ASN A 423 16.61 -8.85 2.78
C ASN A 423 15.92 -7.98 3.85
N GLN A 424 14.72 -8.38 4.29
CA GLN A 424 13.91 -7.61 5.24
C GLN A 424 14.59 -7.46 6.61
N GLU A 425 15.43 -8.42 6.99
CA GLU A 425 16.17 -8.40 8.25
C GLU A 425 17.45 -7.54 8.19
N THR A 426 17.93 -7.16 6.99
CA THR A 426 19.09 -6.25 6.85
C THR A 426 18.68 -4.83 7.23
N ARG A 427 19.21 -4.27 8.32
CA ARG A 427 18.72 -2.99 8.87
C ARG A 427 19.78 -2.26 9.69
N PHE A 428 19.56 -0.97 9.95
CA PHE A 428 20.28 -0.29 11.02
C PHE A 428 19.82 -0.84 12.37
N LEU A 429 20.76 -1.05 13.30
CA LEU A 429 20.43 -1.55 14.64
C LEU A 429 19.63 -0.53 15.46
N GLU A 430 19.93 0.76 15.26
CA GLU A 430 19.26 1.89 15.91
C GLU A 430 18.66 2.83 14.85
N PRO A 431 17.61 2.41 14.12
CA PRO A 431 17.07 3.17 13.01
C PRO A 431 16.26 4.37 13.49
N ASP A 432 16.16 5.38 12.64
CA ASP A 432 15.25 6.49 12.81
C ASP A 432 13.92 6.20 12.11
N LYS A 433 12.80 6.50 12.76
CA LYS A 433 11.45 6.22 12.23
C LYS A 433 10.91 7.32 11.33
N GLU A 434 11.37 8.55 11.56
CA GLU A 434 11.07 9.74 10.75
C GLU A 434 11.88 9.71 9.45
N PHE A 435 11.47 10.50 8.45
CA PHE A 435 12.16 10.62 7.16
C PHE A 435 12.26 9.31 6.35
N THR A 436 11.22 8.48 6.45
CA THR A 436 11.10 7.15 5.84
C THR A 436 10.20 7.12 4.60
N LEU A 437 9.75 8.28 4.12
CA LEU A 437 8.99 8.38 2.86
C LEU A 437 9.79 7.82 1.68
N THR A 438 9.17 7.04 0.80
CA THR A 438 9.83 6.60 -0.43
C THR A 438 9.72 7.65 -1.53
N ILE A 439 10.72 7.74 -2.39
CA ILE A 439 10.67 8.52 -3.63
C ILE A 439 9.80 7.74 -4.63
N PRO A 440 8.81 8.36 -5.31
CA PRO A 440 8.64 9.82 -5.49
C PRO A 440 7.54 10.47 -4.63
N SER A 441 7.11 9.87 -3.52
CA SER A 441 6.08 10.48 -2.65
C SER A 441 6.55 11.81 -2.01
N THR A 442 7.84 12.10 -2.06
CA THR A 442 8.49 13.34 -1.62
C THR A 442 8.41 14.47 -2.66
N ALA A 443 7.88 14.23 -3.87
CA ALA A 443 7.64 15.28 -4.85
C ALA A 443 6.68 16.37 -4.32
N GLU A 444 6.91 17.63 -4.70
CA GLU A 444 6.19 18.76 -4.11
C GLU A 444 4.71 18.78 -4.50
N LYS A 445 4.43 18.63 -5.80
CA LYS A 445 3.10 18.91 -6.40
C LYS A 445 2.22 17.67 -6.55
N VAL A 446 2.39 16.71 -5.65
CA VAL A 446 1.58 15.49 -5.55
C VAL A 446 0.92 15.40 -4.18
N ILE A 447 -0.11 14.57 -4.06
CA ILE A 447 -0.75 14.23 -2.79
C ILE A 447 -0.14 12.93 -2.26
N SER A 448 0.57 13.00 -1.14
CA SER A 448 1.23 11.85 -0.54
C SER A 448 0.32 11.22 0.50
N ALA A 449 -0.04 9.95 0.30
CA ALA A 449 -1.03 9.24 1.09
C ALA A 449 -0.36 8.21 2.02
N GLY A 450 -0.46 8.43 3.33
CA GLY A 450 -0.11 7.44 4.34
C GLY A 450 -1.26 6.48 4.65
N ALA A 451 -1.02 5.48 5.48
CA ALA A 451 -2.01 4.46 5.83
C ALA A 451 -2.43 4.50 7.30
N TYR A 452 -3.67 4.10 7.58
CA TYR A 452 -4.16 3.79 8.92
C TYR A 452 -5.06 2.54 8.92
N ASP A 453 -5.20 1.91 10.09
CA ASP A 453 -6.13 0.80 10.32
C ASP A 453 -7.49 1.35 10.78
N VAL A 454 -8.52 1.09 9.97
CA VAL A 454 -9.89 1.54 10.26
C VAL A 454 -10.46 0.83 11.49
N ARG A 455 -10.11 -0.43 11.73
CA ARG A 455 -10.67 -1.24 12.83
C ARG A 455 -10.25 -0.69 14.18
N TYR A 456 -8.98 -0.29 14.29
CA TYR A 456 -8.41 0.21 15.54
C TYR A 456 -8.34 1.74 15.61
N GLN A 457 -8.69 2.43 14.52
CA GLN A 457 -8.53 3.89 14.39
C GLN A 457 -7.10 4.34 14.70
N SER A 458 -6.13 3.51 14.33
CA SER A 458 -4.71 3.68 14.64
C SER A 458 -3.89 3.89 13.38
N TYR A 459 -2.81 4.64 13.51
CA TYR A 459 -1.81 4.77 12.46
C TYR A 459 -1.24 3.40 12.05
N ALA A 460 -0.93 3.21 10.77
CA ALA A 460 -0.23 2.02 10.30
C ALA A 460 1.28 2.23 10.50
N ASP A 461 1.90 1.44 11.36
CA ASP A 461 3.30 1.59 11.77
C ASP A 461 4.31 1.54 10.61
N PHE A 462 4.00 0.76 9.57
CA PHE A 462 4.78 0.67 8.34
C PHE A 462 4.71 1.94 7.48
N SER A 463 3.72 2.80 7.64
CA SER A 463 3.53 3.96 6.76
C SER A 463 4.74 4.89 6.83
N GLY A 464 5.25 5.31 5.67
CA GLY A 464 6.37 6.24 5.57
C GLY A 464 6.05 7.60 6.19
N ARG A 465 7.07 8.21 6.80
CA ARG A 465 6.96 9.44 7.61
C ARG A 465 7.85 10.55 7.08
N GLY A 466 7.37 11.78 7.10
CA GLY A 466 8.19 12.95 6.80
C GLY A 466 9.18 13.27 7.91
N ASP A 467 9.85 14.41 7.77
CA ASP A 467 10.55 15.05 8.87
C ASP A 467 10.49 16.57 8.67
N GLN A 468 9.56 17.21 9.37
CA GLN A 468 9.39 18.67 9.34
C GLN A 468 10.67 19.43 9.74
N ARG A 469 11.57 18.84 10.54
CA ARG A 469 12.85 19.48 10.91
C ARG A 469 13.76 19.65 9.69
N TYR A 470 13.67 18.75 8.72
CA TYR A 470 14.45 18.78 7.48
C TYR A 470 13.63 19.27 6.27
N GLY A 471 12.50 19.93 6.52
CA GLY A 471 11.67 20.56 5.49
C GLY A 471 10.73 19.62 4.74
N VAL A 472 10.64 18.35 5.13
CA VAL A 472 9.80 17.35 4.45
C VAL A 472 8.43 17.29 5.13
N LYS A 473 7.54 18.19 4.69
CA LYS A 473 6.17 18.36 5.20
C LYS A 473 5.20 17.37 4.54
N LYS A 474 5.38 16.09 4.82
CA LYS A 474 4.61 14.95 4.27
C LYS A 474 4.39 13.88 5.37
N PRO A 475 3.39 12.98 5.24
CA PRO A 475 2.37 12.92 4.19
C PRO A 475 1.43 14.13 4.17
N ASP A 476 0.61 14.23 3.13
CA ASP A 476 -0.49 15.20 3.11
C ASP A 476 -1.63 14.74 4.01
N LEU A 477 -1.98 13.46 3.97
CA LEU A 477 -3.04 12.86 4.78
C LEU A 477 -2.87 11.34 4.83
N VAL A 478 -3.71 10.68 5.63
CA VAL A 478 -3.81 9.21 5.67
C VAL A 478 -5.17 8.72 5.21
N ALA A 479 -5.18 7.54 4.60
CA ALA A 479 -6.39 6.84 4.17
C ALA A 479 -6.35 5.37 4.64
N PRO A 480 -7.49 4.64 4.61
CA PRO A 480 -7.53 3.23 4.98
C PRO A 480 -6.53 2.39 4.18
N GLY A 481 -5.62 1.71 4.86
CA GLY A 481 -4.55 0.96 4.18
C GLY A 481 -4.19 -0.37 4.84
N VAL A 482 -4.97 -0.86 5.80
CA VAL A 482 -4.72 -2.12 6.50
C VAL A 482 -5.92 -3.05 6.34
N GLY A 483 -5.67 -4.27 5.85
CA GLY A 483 -6.71 -5.29 5.69
C GLY A 483 -7.78 -4.93 4.67
N ILE A 484 -7.39 -4.32 3.54
CA ILE A 484 -8.32 -3.82 2.54
C ILE A 484 -8.69 -4.93 1.56
N LEU A 485 -9.95 -5.36 1.59
CA LEU A 485 -10.52 -6.32 0.64
C LEU A 485 -10.81 -5.63 -0.71
N ALA A 486 -10.26 -6.17 -1.80
CA ALA A 486 -10.54 -5.74 -3.17
C ALA A 486 -10.22 -6.85 -4.19
N ALA A 487 -10.48 -6.61 -5.47
CA ALA A 487 -10.29 -7.59 -6.54
C ALA A 487 -8.89 -8.23 -6.57
N ALA A 488 -8.85 -9.52 -6.90
CA ALA A 488 -7.65 -10.30 -7.12
C ALA A 488 -7.74 -11.01 -8.48
N PRO A 489 -6.60 -11.21 -9.19
CA PRO A 489 -6.62 -11.91 -10.47
C PRO A 489 -7.30 -13.28 -10.39
N GLY A 490 -8.08 -13.63 -11.42
CA GLY A 490 -8.85 -14.87 -11.46
C GLY A 490 -10.31 -14.74 -10.98
N GLY A 491 -10.78 -13.52 -10.70
CA GLY A 491 -12.19 -13.23 -10.43
C GLY A 491 -12.60 -13.19 -8.95
N GLY A 492 -11.66 -13.37 -8.02
CA GLY A 492 -11.92 -13.35 -6.58
C GLY A 492 -11.52 -12.03 -5.90
N GLU A 493 -11.58 -11.99 -4.57
CA GLU A 493 -11.09 -10.86 -3.77
C GLU A 493 -9.97 -11.30 -2.83
N ASN A 494 -9.09 -10.37 -2.46
CA ASN A 494 -8.01 -10.57 -1.49
C ASN A 494 -7.92 -9.33 -0.57
N SER A 495 -7.49 -9.53 0.67
CA SER A 495 -7.16 -8.48 1.62
C SER A 495 -5.66 -8.17 1.62
N LEU A 496 -5.30 -6.95 1.23
CA LEU A 496 -3.92 -6.45 1.25
C LEU A 496 -3.75 -5.28 2.23
N SER A 497 -2.52 -5.09 2.72
CA SER A 497 -2.13 -3.98 3.58
C SER A 497 -0.93 -3.24 2.99
N GLY A 498 -0.96 -1.92 3.03
CA GLY A 498 0.09 -1.06 2.50
C GLY A 498 -0.41 0.35 2.22
N THR A 499 0.52 1.30 2.08
CA THR A 499 0.19 2.64 1.58
C THR A 499 -0.29 2.60 0.13
N SER A 500 0.07 1.53 -0.60
CA SER A 500 -0.50 1.17 -1.90
C SER A 500 -2.02 0.97 -1.87
N MET A 501 -2.61 0.57 -0.74
CA MET A 501 -4.07 0.42 -0.58
C MET A 501 -4.73 1.70 -0.09
N ALA A 502 -3.99 2.56 0.63
CA ALA A 502 -4.47 3.87 1.06
C ALA A 502 -4.57 4.88 -0.10
N THR A 503 -3.54 4.92 -0.96
CA THR A 503 -3.45 5.81 -2.12
C THR A 503 -4.68 5.76 -3.05
N PRO A 504 -5.23 4.59 -3.44
CA PRO A 504 -6.39 4.53 -4.31
C PRO A 504 -7.67 5.10 -3.68
N PHE A 505 -7.81 5.13 -2.35
CA PHE A 505 -8.90 5.88 -1.72
C PHE A 505 -8.79 7.39 -1.98
N VAL A 506 -7.57 7.92 -1.90
CA VAL A 506 -7.28 9.34 -2.17
C VAL A 506 -7.45 9.65 -3.66
N THR A 507 -6.96 8.78 -4.55
CA THR A 507 -7.11 8.92 -6.00
C THR A 507 -8.57 8.92 -6.41
N GLY A 508 -9.35 7.94 -5.93
CA GLY A 508 -10.79 7.88 -6.21
C GLY A 508 -11.52 9.09 -5.65
N ALA A 509 -11.18 9.56 -4.45
CA ALA A 509 -11.74 10.79 -3.89
C ALA A 509 -11.43 12.01 -4.76
N ALA A 510 -10.22 12.11 -5.32
CA ALA A 510 -9.85 13.18 -6.23
C ALA A 510 -10.71 13.13 -7.50
N ALA A 511 -11.00 11.94 -8.03
CA ALA A 511 -11.90 11.78 -9.17
C ALA A 511 -13.33 12.25 -8.86
N LEU A 512 -13.87 11.95 -7.66
CA LEU A 512 -15.18 12.47 -7.24
C LEU A 512 -15.19 14.01 -7.15
N LEU A 513 -14.13 14.62 -6.59
CA LEU A 513 -13.99 16.08 -6.54
C LEU A 513 -13.89 16.69 -7.94
N MET A 514 -13.13 16.06 -8.85
CA MET A 514 -13.02 16.50 -10.25
C MET A 514 -14.35 16.40 -10.99
N GLU A 515 -15.15 15.36 -10.74
CA GLU A 515 -16.51 15.29 -11.28
C GLU A 515 -17.34 16.48 -10.80
N TRP A 516 -17.38 16.71 -9.49
CA TRP A 516 -18.15 17.80 -8.90
C TRP A 516 -17.69 19.18 -9.40
N GLY A 517 -16.38 19.42 -9.45
CA GLY A 517 -15.82 20.72 -9.84
C GLY A 517 -15.82 20.93 -11.35
N ILE A 518 -15.18 20.02 -12.09
CA ILE A 518 -14.85 20.20 -13.50
C ILE A 518 -16.01 19.75 -14.39
N ILE A 519 -16.52 18.53 -14.19
CA ILE A 519 -17.56 17.95 -15.05
C ILE A 519 -18.90 18.66 -14.82
N ARG A 520 -19.27 18.88 -13.56
CA ARG A 520 -20.51 19.57 -13.16
C ARG A 520 -20.36 21.09 -13.07
N LYS A 521 -19.18 21.63 -13.39
CA LYS A 521 -18.88 23.07 -13.50
C LYS A 521 -19.05 23.89 -12.22
N ASN A 522 -19.03 23.27 -11.04
CA ASN A 522 -19.03 24.02 -9.78
C ASN A 522 -17.69 24.72 -9.52
N ASP A 523 -16.59 24.14 -10.00
CA ASP A 523 -15.24 24.71 -9.92
C ASP A 523 -14.33 24.10 -11.01
N PRO A 524 -14.19 24.75 -12.18
CA PRO A 524 -13.40 24.24 -13.30
C PRO A 524 -11.91 24.05 -13.02
N TYR A 525 -11.40 24.59 -11.90
CA TYR A 525 -10.00 24.53 -11.50
C TYR A 525 -9.74 23.58 -10.33
N LEU A 526 -10.71 22.72 -9.99
CA LEU A 526 -10.58 21.76 -8.89
C LEU A 526 -9.72 20.56 -9.31
N TYR A 527 -8.40 20.76 -9.36
CA TYR A 527 -7.37 19.75 -9.62
C TYR A 527 -6.04 20.15 -8.95
N GLY A 528 -5.03 19.26 -8.98
CA GLY A 528 -3.68 19.50 -8.47
C GLY A 528 -3.65 20.00 -7.03
N GLU A 529 -2.89 21.07 -6.79
CA GLU A 529 -2.77 21.72 -5.47
C GLU A 529 -4.11 22.20 -4.90
N ARG A 530 -5.11 22.52 -5.75
CA ARG A 530 -6.42 22.94 -5.26
C ARG A 530 -7.17 21.78 -4.60
N ILE A 531 -7.15 20.58 -5.20
CA ILE A 531 -7.70 19.37 -4.55
C ILE A 531 -6.92 19.06 -3.29
N LYS A 532 -5.59 19.15 -3.33
CA LYS A 532 -4.75 18.94 -2.14
C LYS A 532 -5.18 19.85 -0.98
N ALA A 533 -5.39 21.15 -1.24
CA ALA A 533 -5.85 22.10 -0.24
C ALA A 533 -7.25 21.76 0.31
N TYR A 534 -8.18 21.30 -0.54
CA TYR A 534 -9.51 20.85 -0.11
C TYR A 534 -9.42 19.63 0.79
N PHE A 535 -8.54 18.67 0.47
CA PHE A 535 -8.28 17.52 1.33
C PHE A 535 -7.62 17.91 2.66
N HIS A 536 -6.65 18.83 2.66
CA HIS A 536 -6.06 19.34 3.91
C HIS A 536 -7.12 19.97 4.81
N LYS A 537 -8.00 20.79 4.23
CA LYS A 537 -9.09 21.45 4.96
C LYS A 537 -10.13 20.46 5.49
N GLY A 538 -10.48 19.45 4.68
CA GLY A 538 -11.49 18.44 5.02
C GLY A 538 -10.98 17.29 5.88
N ALA A 539 -9.66 17.17 6.09
CA ALA A 539 -9.07 16.08 6.83
C ALA A 539 -9.59 16.04 8.28
N ARG A 540 -9.94 14.84 8.74
CA ARG A 540 -10.43 14.61 10.10
C ARG A 540 -9.31 14.24 11.05
N LYS A 541 -9.42 14.69 12.29
CA LYS A 541 -8.50 14.28 13.36
C LYS A 541 -8.54 12.76 13.57
N MET A 542 -7.42 12.23 14.05
CA MET A 542 -7.25 10.84 14.44
C MET A 542 -6.93 10.78 15.94
N ASN A 543 -7.49 9.81 16.64
CA ASN A 543 -7.30 9.68 18.07
C ASN A 543 -5.81 9.45 18.38
N GLY A 544 -5.33 10.04 19.47
CA GLY A 544 -3.92 9.95 19.89
C GLY A 544 -3.00 11.03 19.27
N PHE A 545 -3.50 11.89 18.39
CA PHE A 545 -2.73 12.96 17.78
C PHE A 545 -3.28 14.33 18.18
N LEU A 546 -2.40 15.22 18.65
CA LEU A 546 -2.78 16.56 19.13
C LEU A 546 -2.40 17.65 18.13
N ASP A 547 -1.27 17.50 17.43
CA ASP A 547 -0.71 18.50 16.53
C ASP A 547 -0.92 18.14 15.06
N TYR A 548 -1.28 19.14 14.26
CA TYR A 548 -1.53 19.03 12.83
C TYR A 548 -1.03 20.26 12.07
N PRO A 549 -0.40 20.09 10.88
CA PRO A 549 0.01 18.81 10.33
C PRO A 549 1.20 18.21 11.11
N ASN A 550 1.37 16.89 11.07
CA ASN A 550 2.54 16.20 11.64
C ASN A 550 3.18 15.22 10.63
N ASN A 551 4.33 14.64 10.98
CA ASN A 551 5.12 13.79 10.10
C ASN A 551 4.52 12.40 9.82
N GLU A 552 3.56 11.94 10.64
CA GLU A 552 2.98 10.60 10.54
C GLU A 552 1.69 10.62 9.72
N ILE A 553 0.77 11.54 10.05
CA ILE A 553 -0.57 11.58 9.47
C ILE A 553 -0.90 12.83 8.66
N GLY A 554 0.07 13.73 8.49
CA GLY A 554 -0.14 14.98 7.76
C GLY A 554 -1.27 15.78 8.39
N TYR A 555 -2.25 16.20 7.58
CA TYR A 555 -3.42 16.96 8.02
C TYR A 555 -4.52 16.09 8.66
N GLY A 556 -4.37 14.76 8.65
CA GLY A 556 -5.30 13.82 9.28
C GLY A 556 -5.87 12.80 8.31
N LYS A 557 -7.01 12.20 8.66
CA LYS A 557 -7.69 11.17 7.88
C LYS A 557 -8.49 11.78 6.73
N LEU A 558 -8.42 11.17 5.55
CA LEU A 558 -9.25 11.51 4.39
C LEU A 558 -10.73 11.59 4.78
N CYS A 559 -11.40 12.67 4.40
CA CYS A 559 -12.85 12.79 4.48
C CYS A 559 -13.40 13.59 3.29
N VAL A 560 -13.94 12.88 2.30
CA VAL A 560 -14.37 13.49 1.03
C VAL A 560 -15.50 14.49 1.23
N ALA A 561 -16.50 14.15 2.06
CA ALA A 561 -17.61 15.05 2.34
C ALA A 561 -17.16 16.40 2.95
N ALA A 562 -16.31 16.37 3.96
CA ALA A 562 -15.81 17.60 4.61
C ALA A 562 -14.86 18.41 3.70
N SER A 563 -14.32 17.78 2.64
CA SER A 563 -13.51 18.46 1.64
C SER A 563 -14.38 19.30 0.70
N LEU A 564 -15.62 18.89 0.42
CA LEU A 564 -16.56 19.61 -0.46
C LEU A 564 -17.51 20.55 0.30
N TYR A 565 -17.99 20.13 1.47
CA TYR A 565 -18.97 20.88 2.26
C TYR A 565 -18.30 21.68 3.37
N ASN A 566 -18.49 22.99 3.34
CA ASN A 566 -18.52 23.85 4.52
C ASN A 566 -19.61 24.89 4.35
#